data_AF-A0A1A8U855-F1
#
_entry.id   AF-A0A1A8U855-F1
#
_cell.length_a   1.000
_cell.length_b   1.000
_cell.length_c   1.000
_cell.angle_alpha   90.00
_cell.angle_beta   90.00
_cell.angle_gamma   90.00
#
_symmetry.space_group_name_H-M   'P 1'
#
loop_
_entity.id
_entity.type
_entity.pdbx_description
1 polymer ?
#
loop_
_entity_poly.entity_id
_entity_poly.type
_entity_poly.pdbx_seq_one_letter_code
_entity_poly.pdbx_strand_id
1 'polypeptide(L)'
;MELDKMDENDWKYHGEGNKSLVVSHVQLSRVLRLLKYPAEDSENPPQTAEQAFSQIQTIVDFSSNVMCSLLGDKFVHSGEVVKLPLEFVRQLSIKIQHHRPVWRCDKVMDIYSGCALCLPNLTSPLLHSPTRTPPLCIEIKPKCGFLPTSKHISKDIKTKVCRYCMHQHYKVSNGKWKRHSLYCPLDLFSGNRQRMHFAIRHLIEEPQNNFKVFKGGQCVYSSKEVSDESPDTNALLHHLRPYFLSTNNRVSSHMTSKSILNDFIQVLVNALLSGGGDGDEGQVTDRQGERRGFCQASHFNRERIRHGSQGLPSDSVLFRILQTQMLDSLDIEGLYPLYRQLEQHLQDFPKER
;
A
#
# COMPACT_ATOMS: atom_id res chain seq x y z
N MET A 1 -6.86 -25.06 -10.53
CA MET A 1 -7.17 -24.46 -11.84
C MET A 1 -6.71 -25.49 -12.84
N GLU A 2 -7.60 -26.03 -13.67
CA GLU A 2 -7.16 -26.94 -14.75
C GLU A 2 -6.31 -26.12 -15.73
N LEU A 3 -5.03 -26.46 -15.84
CA LEU A 3 -4.04 -25.66 -16.61
C LEU A 3 -4.33 -25.68 -18.13
N ASP A 4 -5.08 -26.68 -18.61
CA ASP A 4 -5.38 -26.87 -20.03
C ASP A 4 -6.57 -26.02 -20.54
N LYS A 5 -7.12 -25.11 -19.72
CA LYS A 5 -8.30 -24.29 -20.06
C LYS A 5 -8.21 -22.83 -19.58
N MET A 6 -7.02 -22.25 -19.50
CA MET A 6 -6.90 -20.84 -19.13
C MET A 6 -7.19 -19.93 -20.34
N ASP A 7 -8.26 -19.14 -20.25
CA ASP A 7 -8.65 -18.14 -21.25
C ASP A 7 -8.22 -16.73 -20.79
N GLU A 8 -7.46 -15.99 -21.61
CA GLU A 8 -7.08 -14.61 -21.32
C GLU A 8 -8.30 -13.67 -21.18
N ASN A 9 -9.45 -14.04 -21.74
CA ASN A 9 -10.71 -13.31 -21.64
C ASN A 9 -11.26 -13.24 -20.22
N ASP A 10 -10.94 -14.22 -19.38
CA ASP A 10 -11.32 -14.26 -17.98
C ASP A 10 -10.48 -13.34 -17.08
N TRP A 11 -9.47 -12.66 -17.63
CA TRP A 11 -8.56 -11.80 -16.88
C TRP A 11 -8.58 -10.36 -17.39
N LYS A 12 -8.47 -9.40 -16.47
CA LYS A 12 -8.37 -7.98 -16.78
C LYS A 12 -7.20 -7.34 -16.04
N TYR A 13 -6.60 -6.32 -16.64
CA TYR A 13 -5.60 -5.49 -15.99
C TYR A 13 -6.15 -4.91 -14.67
N HIS A 14 -5.40 -5.08 -13.58
CA HIS A 14 -5.78 -4.59 -12.25
C HIS A 14 -4.92 -3.41 -11.81
N GLY A 15 -3.61 -3.50 -12.05
CA GLY A 15 -2.66 -2.45 -11.72
C GLY A 15 -1.21 -2.91 -11.80
N GLU A 16 -0.26 -2.00 -11.74
CA GLU A 16 1.15 -2.36 -11.75
C GLU A 16 2.03 -1.44 -10.90
N GLY A 17 3.12 -2.03 -10.42
CA GLY A 17 4.22 -1.33 -9.78
C GLY A 17 5.46 -1.29 -10.68
N ASN A 18 6.59 -0.92 -10.10
CA ASN A 18 7.86 -0.89 -10.84
C ASN A 18 8.45 -2.30 -11.11
N LYS A 19 8.07 -3.30 -10.33
CA LYS A 19 8.67 -4.65 -10.35
C LYS A 19 7.71 -5.76 -10.74
N SER A 20 6.40 -5.48 -10.74
CA SER A 20 5.37 -6.49 -11.01
C SER A 20 4.12 -5.85 -11.58
N LEU A 21 3.37 -6.64 -12.35
CA LEU A 21 2.05 -6.32 -12.89
C LEU A 21 1.02 -7.26 -12.27
N VAL A 22 -0.21 -6.79 -12.09
CA VAL A 22 -1.32 -7.58 -11.52
C VAL A 22 -2.49 -7.60 -12.48
N VAL A 23 -3.02 -8.80 -12.74
CA VAL A 23 -4.31 -9.03 -13.40
C VAL A 23 -5.29 -9.67 -12.44
N SER A 24 -6.57 -9.35 -12.57
CA SER A 24 -7.65 -9.92 -11.75
C SER A 24 -8.57 -10.77 -12.60
N HIS A 25 -9.02 -11.91 -12.07
CA HIS A 25 -10.03 -12.73 -12.71
C HIS A 25 -11.40 -12.01 -12.68
N VAL A 26 -12.21 -12.17 -13.72
CA VAL A 26 -13.51 -11.48 -13.84
C VAL A 26 -14.60 -12.04 -12.93
N GLN A 27 -14.67 -13.37 -12.77
CA GLN A 27 -15.61 -14.07 -11.88
C GLN A 27 -15.02 -14.46 -10.51
N LEU A 28 -13.78 -14.97 -10.49
CA LEU A 28 -13.14 -15.45 -9.27
C LEU A 28 -12.47 -14.31 -8.50
N SER A 29 -12.54 -14.35 -7.17
CA SER A 29 -11.82 -13.41 -6.29
C SER A 29 -10.33 -13.76 -6.20
N ARG A 30 -9.64 -13.76 -7.34
CA ARG A 30 -8.21 -14.06 -7.44
C ARG A 30 -7.51 -13.06 -8.36
N VAL A 31 -6.24 -12.85 -8.08
CA VAL A 31 -5.33 -12.09 -8.92
C VAL A 31 -4.07 -12.90 -9.23
N LEU A 32 -3.47 -12.63 -10.38
CA LEU A 32 -2.12 -13.09 -10.70
C LEU A 32 -1.19 -11.89 -10.69
N ARG A 33 -0.12 -11.99 -9.93
CA ARG A 33 0.97 -11.01 -9.91
C ARG A 33 2.15 -11.59 -10.69
N LEU A 34 2.43 -10.98 -11.84
CA LEU A 34 3.50 -11.36 -12.77
C LEU A 34 4.71 -10.44 -12.58
N LEU A 35 5.90 -10.99 -12.84
CA LEU A 35 7.16 -10.24 -12.79
C LEU A 35 7.26 -9.25 -13.96
N LYS A 36 8.13 -8.25 -13.79
CA LYS A 36 8.49 -7.29 -14.84
C LYS A 36 10.01 -7.14 -14.95
N TYR A 37 10.49 -6.95 -16.17
CA TYR A 37 11.89 -6.63 -16.47
C TYR A 37 12.00 -5.41 -17.39
N PRO A 38 13.18 -4.75 -17.44
CA PRO A 38 13.46 -3.67 -18.38
C PRO A 38 13.10 -4.05 -19.82
N ALA A 39 12.50 -3.13 -20.57
CA ALA A 39 12.12 -3.39 -21.96
C ALA A 39 13.34 -3.62 -22.88
N GLU A 40 14.50 -3.06 -22.53
CA GLU A 40 15.78 -3.31 -23.19
C GLU A 40 16.21 -4.78 -23.15
N ASP A 41 15.76 -5.53 -22.15
CA ASP A 41 16.04 -6.96 -22.01
C ASP A 41 14.98 -7.84 -22.71
N SER A 42 14.07 -7.28 -23.52
CA SER A 42 12.90 -8.03 -24.00
C SER A 42 13.20 -9.12 -25.04
N GLU A 43 14.36 -9.08 -25.68
CA GLU A 43 14.73 -10.06 -26.71
C GLU A 43 15.17 -11.40 -26.12
N ASN A 44 15.66 -11.41 -24.88
CA ASN A 44 16.16 -12.60 -24.20
C ASN A 44 15.44 -12.82 -22.87
N PRO A 45 15.20 -14.08 -22.45
CA PRO A 45 14.67 -14.33 -21.12
C PRO A 45 15.66 -13.80 -20.07
N PRO A 46 15.24 -12.90 -19.16
CA PRO A 46 16.15 -12.32 -18.16
C PRO A 46 16.57 -13.33 -17.09
N GLN A 47 15.84 -14.45 -16.99
CA GLN A 47 16.07 -15.54 -16.06
C GLN A 47 15.35 -16.81 -16.54
N THR A 48 15.76 -17.98 -16.04
CA THR A 48 15.09 -19.26 -16.33
C THR A 48 13.74 -19.36 -15.60
N ALA A 49 12.89 -20.31 -16.01
CA ALA A 49 11.62 -20.57 -15.33
C ALA A 49 11.83 -21.00 -13.86
N GLU A 50 12.89 -21.77 -13.58
CA GLU A 50 13.26 -22.20 -12.22
C GLU A 50 13.71 -21.02 -11.36
N GLN A 51 14.49 -20.09 -11.93
CA GLN A 51 14.90 -18.87 -11.24
C GLN A 51 13.71 -17.97 -10.93
N ALA A 52 12.80 -17.78 -11.90
CA ALA A 52 11.56 -17.03 -11.70
C ALA A 52 10.67 -17.68 -10.63
N PHE A 53 10.52 -19.01 -10.67
CA PHE A 53 9.78 -19.76 -9.66
C PHE A 53 10.39 -19.57 -8.27
N SER A 54 11.72 -19.74 -8.14
CA SER A 54 12.44 -19.55 -6.88
C SER A 54 12.34 -18.13 -6.34
N GLN A 55 12.40 -17.12 -7.23
CA GLN A 55 12.20 -15.72 -6.86
C GLN A 55 10.82 -15.49 -6.27
N ILE A 56 9.76 -16.02 -6.90
CA ILE A 56 8.39 -15.85 -6.41
C ILE A 56 8.18 -16.68 -5.13
N GLN A 57 8.75 -17.88 -5.04
CA GLN A 57 8.69 -18.71 -3.84
C GLN A 57 9.34 -17.99 -2.65
N THR A 58 10.47 -17.32 -2.85
CA THR A 58 11.12 -16.50 -1.81
C THR A 58 10.19 -15.38 -1.30
N ILE A 59 9.36 -14.80 -2.17
CA ILE A 59 8.35 -13.80 -1.78
C ILE A 59 7.26 -14.45 -0.91
N VAL A 60 6.79 -15.64 -1.28
CA VAL A 60 5.81 -16.42 -0.50
C VAL A 60 6.38 -16.76 0.87
N ASP A 61 7.60 -17.30 0.91
CA ASP A 61 8.28 -17.73 2.14
C ASP A 61 8.55 -16.55 3.07
N PHE A 62 9.01 -15.41 2.52
CA PHE A 62 9.18 -14.19 3.33
C PHE A 62 7.83 -13.71 3.89
N SER A 63 6.77 -13.78 3.10
CA SER A 63 5.43 -13.39 3.54
C SER A 63 4.93 -14.31 4.66
N SER A 64 5.00 -15.63 4.49
CA SER A 64 4.50 -16.61 5.46
C SER A 64 5.36 -16.76 6.70
N ASN A 65 6.68 -16.71 6.57
CA ASN A 65 7.61 -17.07 7.64
C ASN A 65 8.11 -15.85 8.42
N VAL A 66 7.99 -14.64 7.84
CA VAL A 66 8.44 -13.39 8.49
C VAL A 66 7.27 -12.43 8.68
N MET A 67 6.60 -12.05 7.59
CA MET A 67 5.59 -10.98 7.67
C MET A 67 4.32 -11.42 8.42
N CYS A 68 3.90 -12.67 8.30
CA CYS A 68 2.79 -13.22 9.11
C CYS A 68 3.10 -13.15 10.60
N SER A 69 4.32 -13.45 11.04
CA SER A 69 4.69 -13.35 12.47
C SER A 69 4.72 -11.90 12.96
N LEU A 70 5.20 -10.96 12.14
CA LEU A 70 5.31 -9.55 12.51
C LEU A 70 3.97 -8.80 12.49
N LEU A 71 3.13 -9.09 11.50
CA LEU A 71 1.86 -8.39 11.31
C LEU A 71 0.66 -9.18 11.84
N GLY A 72 0.71 -10.51 11.80
CA GLY A 72 -0.37 -11.42 12.19
C GLY A 72 -1.07 -12.05 10.98
N ASP A 73 -1.42 -13.33 11.10
CA ASP A 73 -1.97 -14.16 10.02
C ASP A 73 -3.26 -13.60 9.40
N LYS A 74 -4.08 -12.91 10.19
CA LYS A 74 -5.32 -12.27 9.72
C LYS A 74 -5.09 -11.08 8.77
N PHE A 75 -3.88 -10.50 8.76
CA PHE A 75 -3.57 -9.31 7.96
C PHE A 75 -2.68 -9.60 6.75
N VAL A 76 -2.15 -10.81 6.63
CA VAL A 76 -1.18 -11.19 5.59
C VAL A 76 -1.71 -12.36 4.77
N HIS A 77 -1.73 -12.19 3.45
CA HIS A 77 -2.08 -13.26 2.51
C HIS A 77 -0.87 -13.55 1.62
N SER A 78 -0.18 -14.66 1.89
CA SER A 78 1.06 -14.99 1.18
C SER A 78 0.84 -15.50 -0.24
N GLY A 79 -0.34 -16.08 -0.52
CA GLY A 79 -0.65 -16.66 -1.82
C GLY A 79 0.16 -17.93 -2.11
N GLU A 80 0.19 -18.31 -3.38
CA GLU A 80 0.92 -19.49 -3.86
C GLU A 80 1.58 -19.22 -5.22
N VAL A 81 2.74 -19.84 -5.47
CA VAL A 81 3.38 -19.80 -6.78
C VAL A 81 2.63 -20.72 -7.72
N VAL A 82 2.26 -20.22 -8.90
CA VAL A 82 1.57 -21.01 -9.93
C VAL A 82 2.35 -21.01 -11.23
N LYS A 83 2.36 -22.16 -11.90
CA LYS A 83 2.81 -22.29 -13.28
C LYS A 83 1.63 -22.08 -14.21
N LEU A 84 1.85 -21.37 -15.31
CA LEU A 84 0.86 -20.95 -16.28
C LEU A 84 1.28 -21.42 -17.68
N PRO A 85 0.33 -21.77 -18.57
CA PRO A 85 0.65 -22.04 -19.96
C PRO A 85 1.29 -20.81 -20.62
N LEU A 86 2.40 -20.99 -21.33
CA LEU A 86 3.12 -19.86 -21.96
C LEU A 86 2.24 -19.14 -23.00
N GLU A 87 1.41 -19.87 -23.72
CA GLU A 87 0.51 -19.29 -24.71
C GLU A 87 -0.49 -18.34 -24.05
N PHE A 88 -1.12 -18.77 -22.95
CA PHE A 88 -2.00 -17.91 -22.14
C PHE A 88 -1.28 -16.62 -21.70
N VAL A 89 -0.06 -16.72 -21.18
CA VAL A 89 0.69 -15.54 -20.69
C VAL A 89 1.00 -14.56 -21.84
N ARG A 90 1.34 -15.07 -23.03
CA ARG A 90 1.60 -14.25 -24.23
C ARG A 90 0.34 -13.54 -24.70
N GLN A 91 -0.78 -14.25 -24.84
CA GLN A 91 -2.06 -13.66 -25.23
C GLN A 91 -2.54 -12.62 -24.21
N LEU A 92 -2.42 -12.94 -22.92
CA LEU A 92 -2.72 -12.01 -21.83
C LEU A 92 -1.88 -10.73 -21.94
N SER A 93 -0.57 -10.84 -22.22
CA SER A 93 0.34 -9.70 -22.40
C SER A 93 -0.16 -8.73 -23.46
N ILE A 94 -0.53 -9.27 -24.63
CA ILE A 94 -1.04 -8.50 -25.77
C ILE A 94 -2.35 -7.82 -25.39
N LYS A 95 -3.29 -8.56 -24.81
CA LYS A 95 -4.59 -8.06 -24.39
C LYS A 95 -4.48 -6.89 -23.41
N ILE A 96 -3.61 -6.99 -22.40
CA ILE A 96 -3.55 -5.96 -21.35
C ILE A 96 -2.69 -4.75 -21.72
N GLN A 97 -1.84 -4.84 -22.75
CA GLN A 97 -0.85 -3.81 -23.04
C GLN A 97 -1.44 -2.41 -23.20
N HIS A 98 -2.58 -2.27 -23.86
CA HIS A 98 -3.26 -0.98 -24.07
C HIS A 98 -3.96 -0.43 -22.82
N HIS A 99 -4.14 -1.25 -21.78
CA HIS A 99 -4.68 -0.83 -20.48
C HIS A 99 -3.58 -0.33 -19.54
N ARG A 100 -2.31 -0.56 -19.88
CA ARG A 100 -1.17 -0.16 -19.05
C ARG A 100 -0.91 1.33 -19.20
N PRO A 101 -0.63 2.05 -18.10
CA PRO A 101 -0.22 3.45 -18.21
C PRO A 101 1.08 3.59 -18.99
N VAL A 102 1.14 4.52 -19.94
CA VAL A 102 2.29 4.70 -20.85
C VAL A 102 3.63 4.81 -20.12
N TRP A 103 3.67 5.52 -19.00
CA TRP A 103 4.88 5.71 -18.18
C TRP A 103 5.32 4.46 -17.39
N ARG A 104 4.58 3.35 -17.48
CA ARG A 104 4.93 2.04 -16.90
C ARG A 104 5.45 1.04 -17.94
N CYS A 105 5.42 1.43 -19.22
CA CYS A 105 5.82 0.63 -20.36
C CYS A 105 7.32 0.67 -20.63
N ASP A 106 8.11 1.32 -19.77
CA ASP A 106 9.59 1.19 -19.69
C ASP A 106 10.02 -0.24 -19.30
N LYS A 107 9.07 -1.04 -18.84
CA LYS A 107 9.23 -2.44 -18.46
C LYS A 107 8.13 -3.29 -19.04
N VAL A 108 8.45 -4.54 -19.32
CA VAL A 108 7.53 -5.51 -19.90
C VAL A 108 7.15 -6.59 -18.88
N MET A 109 6.03 -7.26 -19.12
CA MET A 109 5.58 -8.40 -18.33
C MET A 109 6.41 -9.63 -18.70
N ASP A 110 6.69 -10.49 -17.72
CA ASP A 110 7.36 -11.76 -17.98
C ASP A 110 6.46 -12.75 -18.74
N ILE A 111 6.83 -12.98 -20.00
CA ILE A 111 6.16 -13.89 -20.93
C ILE A 111 6.95 -15.18 -21.19
N TYR A 112 8.10 -15.37 -20.54
CA TYR A 112 9.01 -16.48 -20.78
C TYR A 112 8.95 -17.55 -19.68
N SER A 113 8.81 -17.14 -18.41
CA SER A 113 8.88 -18.10 -17.29
C SER A 113 7.61 -18.91 -17.06
N GLY A 114 6.46 -18.37 -17.47
CA GLY A 114 5.15 -18.95 -17.13
C GLY A 114 4.88 -18.98 -15.62
N CYS A 115 5.58 -18.19 -14.80
CA CYS A 115 5.42 -18.21 -13.35
C CYS A 115 4.70 -16.94 -12.86
N ALA A 116 3.75 -17.12 -11.93
CA ALA A 116 3.06 -16.01 -11.29
C ALA A 116 2.80 -16.29 -9.80
N LEU A 117 2.57 -15.23 -9.03
CA LEU A 117 2.06 -15.32 -7.68
C LEU A 117 0.52 -15.21 -7.71
N CYS A 118 -0.19 -16.27 -7.32
CA CYS A 118 -1.64 -16.26 -7.18
C CYS A 118 -2.04 -15.77 -5.79
N LEU A 119 -2.87 -14.74 -5.72
CA LEU A 119 -3.32 -14.11 -4.48
C LEU A 119 -4.85 -13.95 -4.48
N PRO A 120 -5.49 -13.86 -3.30
CA PRO A 120 -6.89 -13.46 -3.22
C PRO A 120 -7.07 -12.02 -3.72
N ASN A 121 -8.20 -11.73 -4.38
CA ASN A 121 -8.53 -10.37 -4.78
C ASN A 121 -9.20 -9.61 -3.61
N LEU A 122 -8.38 -8.89 -2.84
CA LEU A 122 -8.84 -8.11 -1.69
C LEU A 122 -9.73 -6.91 -2.05
N THR A 123 -9.85 -6.55 -3.34
CA THR A 123 -10.77 -5.49 -3.79
C THR A 123 -12.19 -6.01 -4.10
N SER A 124 -12.37 -7.33 -4.09
CA SER A 124 -13.65 -8.01 -4.32
C SER A 124 -13.76 -9.26 -3.43
N PRO A 125 -13.78 -9.10 -2.09
CA PRO A 125 -13.76 -10.23 -1.17
C PRO A 125 -15.02 -11.11 -1.30
N LEU A 126 -14.82 -12.43 -1.24
CA LEU A 126 -15.90 -13.45 -1.32
C LEU A 126 -16.82 -13.45 -0.07
N LEU A 127 -16.36 -12.86 1.03
CA LEU A 127 -17.00 -12.92 2.35
C LEU A 127 -18.26 -12.05 2.48
N HIS A 128 -18.67 -11.36 1.42
CA HIS A 128 -19.90 -10.59 1.43
C HIS A 128 -21.00 -11.33 0.69
N SER A 129 -22.01 -11.75 1.46
CA SER A 129 -23.32 -12.12 0.94
C SER A 129 -23.79 -11.06 -0.06
N PRO A 130 -24.57 -11.38 -1.11
CA PRO A 130 -25.00 -10.41 -2.12
C PRO A 130 -25.81 -9.27 -1.48
N THR A 131 -25.12 -8.23 -1.01
CA THR A 131 -25.74 -6.99 -0.54
C THR A 131 -26.14 -6.17 -1.74
N ARG A 132 -27.21 -5.39 -1.63
CA ARG A 132 -27.66 -4.48 -2.70
C ARG A 132 -26.56 -3.50 -3.13
N THR A 133 -25.61 -3.19 -2.24
CA THR A 133 -24.46 -2.33 -2.50
C THR A 133 -23.17 -3.16 -2.58
N PRO A 134 -22.37 -3.03 -3.66
CA PRO A 134 -21.06 -3.69 -3.77
C PRO A 134 -20.13 -3.30 -2.61
N PRO A 135 -19.11 -4.08 -2.25
CA PRO A 135 -18.14 -3.66 -1.22
C PRO A 135 -17.29 -2.47 -1.68
N LEU A 136 -16.87 -1.65 -0.70
CA LEU A 136 -15.84 -0.64 -0.87
C LEU A 136 -14.52 -1.15 -0.29
N CYS A 137 -13.44 -1.00 -1.05
CA CYS A 137 -12.09 -1.32 -0.58
C CYS A 137 -11.20 -0.09 -0.73
N ILE A 138 -10.42 0.21 0.31
CA ILE A 138 -9.60 1.41 0.39
C ILE A 138 -8.15 0.97 0.49
N GLU A 139 -7.35 1.29 -0.53
CA GLU A 139 -5.92 0.99 -0.56
C GLU A 139 -5.16 2.24 -0.06
N ILE A 140 -4.42 2.09 1.05
CA ILE A 140 -3.57 3.14 1.62
C ILE A 140 -2.12 2.69 1.58
N LYS A 141 -1.23 3.54 1.07
CA LYS A 141 0.23 3.37 1.21
C LYS A 141 0.76 4.37 2.23
N PRO A 142 0.91 3.98 3.51
CA PRO A 142 1.04 4.92 4.64
C PRO A 142 2.46 5.50 4.81
N LYS A 143 3.45 4.96 4.10
CA LYS A 143 4.88 5.36 4.22
C LYS A 143 5.41 5.14 5.66
N CYS A 144 6.57 5.73 5.97
CA CYS A 144 7.26 5.59 7.25
C CYS A 144 6.62 6.49 8.32
N GLY A 145 6.15 5.89 9.41
CA GLY A 145 5.38 6.52 10.49
C GLY A 145 6.20 7.12 11.63
N PHE A 146 7.53 7.08 11.57
CA PHE A 146 8.41 7.58 12.63
C PHE A 146 9.48 8.57 12.12
N LEU A 147 10.10 9.30 13.04
CA LEU A 147 11.31 10.08 12.79
C LEU A 147 12.52 9.28 13.29
N PRO A 148 13.60 9.15 12.52
CA PRO A 148 14.79 8.43 12.95
C PRO A 148 15.41 9.11 14.19
N THR A 149 15.92 8.29 15.12
CA THR A 149 16.49 8.74 16.40
C THR A 149 17.95 8.35 16.61
N SER A 150 18.52 7.61 15.66
CA SER A 150 19.89 7.13 15.69
C SER A 150 20.90 8.27 15.88
N LYS A 151 21.94 8.00 16.69
CA LYS A 151 23.09 8.89 16.86
C LYS A 151 23.94 9.06 15.60
N HIS A 152 23.75 8.19 14.59
CA HIS A 152 24.50 8.20 13.34
C HIS A 152 23.96 9.20 12.32
N ILE A 153 22.84 9.88 12.62
CA ILE A 153 22.23 10.86 11.74
C ILE A 153 23.10 12.13 11.69
N SER A 154 23.64 12.45 10.51
CA SER A 154 24.46 13.65 10.31
C SER A 154 23.66 14.93 10.06
N LYS A 155 22.38 14.80 9.65
CA LYS A 155 21.51 15.93 9.28
C LYS A 155 20.36 16.10 10.28
N ASP A 156 20.42 17.16 11.07
CA ASP A 156 19.41 17.53 12.09
C ASP A 156 17.97 17.61 11.54
N ILE A 157 17.79 17.97 10.27
CA ILE A 157 16.45 18.00 9.65
C ILE A 157 15.77 16.62 9.64
N LYS A 158 16.54 15.52 9.56
CA LYS A 158 16.01 14.15 9.51
C LYS A 158 15.30 13.76 10.81
N THR A 159 15.71 14.32 11.95
CA THR A 159 15.08 14.07 13.24
C THR A 159 13.88 14.99 13.50
N LYS A 160 13.57 15.92 12.59
CA LYS A 160 12.52 16.95 12.74
C LYS A 160 11.42 16.85 11.69
N VAL A 161 11.76 16.44 10.47
CA VAL A 161 10.83 16.33 9.34
C VAL A 161 10.88 14.92 8.77
N CYS A 162 9.71 14.31 8.59
CA CYS A 162 9.63 12.93 8.11
C CYS A 162 10.09 12.80 6.67
N ARG A 163 10.58 11.60 6.31
CA ARG A 163 11.06 11.31 4.95
C ARG A 163 10.02 11.60 3.87
N TYR A 164 8.73 11.35 4.14
CA TYR A 164 7.68 11.64 3.16
C TYR A 164 7.58 13.13 2.85
N CYS A 165 7.47 13.99 3.86
CA CYS A 165 7.34 15.43 3.68
C CYS A 165 8.58 16.01 2.98
N MET A 166 9.80 15.60 3.35
CA MET A 166 11.01 16.00 2.62
C MET A 166 10.97 15.54 1.15
N HIS A 167 10.52 14.32 0.90
CA HIS A 167 10.48 13.75 -0.45
C HIS A 167 9.37 14.36 -1.32
N GLN A 168 8.33 14.96 -0.74
CA GLN A 168 7.32 15.72 -1.51
C GLN A 168 7.96 16.90 -2.25
N HIS A 169 8.89 17.63 -1.62
CA HIS A 169 9.61 18.73 -2.26
C HIS A 169 10.37 18.27 -3.50
N TYR A 170 11.16 17.21 -3.35
CA TYR A 170 11.91 16.62 -4.47
C TYR A 170 11.00 16.13 -5.60
N LYS A 171 9.88 15.46 -5.28
CA LYS A 171 8.99 14.91 -6.33
C LYS A 171 8.30 15.99 -7.14
N VAL A 172 7.84 17.06 -6.49
CA VAL A 172 7.19 18.17 -7.20
C VAL A 172 8.21 18.93 -8.05
N SER A 173 9.40 19.21 -7.48
CA SER A 173 10.48 19.87 -8.23
C SER A 173 10.93 19.09 -9.47
N ASN A 174 10.84 17.75 -9.46
CA ASN A 174 11.16 16.90 -10.60
C ASN A 174 9.95 16.58 -11.50
N GLY A 175 8.83 17.29 -11.33
CA GLY A 175 7.64 17.10 -12.16
C GLY A 175 6.92 15.75 -11.96
N LYS A 176 7.31 14.94 -10.97
CA LYS A 176 6.63 13.66 -10.68
C LYS A 176 5.22 13.87 -10.17
N TRP A 177 4.98 14.97 -9.46
CA TRP A 177 3.66 15.40 -8.99
C TRP A 177 3.51 16.89 -9.22
N LYS A 178 2.30 17.35 -9.54
CA LYS A 178 2.03 18.77 -9.79
C LYS A 178 2.02 19.62 -8.51
N ARG A 179 1.61 19.04 -7.38
CA ARG A 179 1.48 19.74 -6.09
C ARG A 179 1.88 18.87 -4.91
N HIS A 180 2.25 19.53 -3.80
CA HIS A 180 2.57 18.85 -2.55
C HIS A 180 1.29 18.31 -1.91
N SER A 181 1.34 17.06 -1.43
CA SER A 181 0.33 16.57 -0.48
C SER A 181 0.64 17.10 0.91
N LEU A 182 -0.39 17.55 1.62
CA LEU A 182 -0.29 17.93 3.05
C LEU A 182 -0.40 16.71 3.98
N TYR A 183 -0.52 15.50 3.43
CA TYR A 183 -0.45 14.26 4.19
C TYR A 183 0.89 14.14 4.93
N CYS A 184 0.84 13.79 6.21
CA CYS A 184 2.01 13.39 6.98
C CYS A 184 1.79 12.00 7.59
N PRO A 185 2.70 11.03 7.36
CA PRO A 185 2.61 9.71 7.97
C PRO A 185 2.53 9.75 9.49
N LEU A 186 3.30 10.61 10.16
CA LEU A 186 3.28 10.72 11.62
C LEU A 186 1.90 11.10 12.17
N ASP A 187 1.08 11.82 11.40
CA ASP A 187 -0.30 12.12 11.79
C ASP A 187 -1.22 10.90 11.69
N LEU A 188 -1.02 10.07 10.66
CA LEU A 188 -1.75 8.80 10.51
C LEU A 188 -1.36 7.79 11.60
N PHE A 189 -0.06 7.67 11.90
CA PHE A 189 0.46 6.74 12.91
C PHE A 189 0.37 7.28 14.36
N SER A 190 -0.34 8.39 14.58
CA SER A 190 -0.34 9.06 15.88
C SER A 190 -1.22 8.43 16.95
N GLY A 191 -2.22 7.61 16.55
CA GLY A 191 -3.33 7.20 17.42
C GLY A 191 -4.31 8.32 17.79
N ASN A 192 -3.98 9.57 17.48
CA ASN A 192 -4.83 10.71 17.74
C ASN A 192 -5.85 10.86 16.61
N ARG A 193 -7.13 10.67 16.93
CA ARG A 193 -8.23 10.68 15.95
C ARG A 193 -8.29 11.95 15.10
N GLN A 194 -7.98 13.12 15.67
CA GLN A 194 -8.01 14.39 14.93
C GLN A 194 -6.86 14.48 13.92
N ARG A 195 -5.65 14.05 14.32
CA ARG A 195 -4.49 13.97 13.42
C ARG A 195 -4.70 12.93 12.32
N MET A 196 -5.22 11.76 12.66
CA MET A 196 -5.55 10.72 11.68
C MET A 196 -6.61 11.20 10.70
N HIS A 197 -7.67 11.85 11.18
CA HIS A 197 -8.68 12.46 10.33
C HIS A 197 -8.07 13.50 9.37
N PHE A 198 -7.17 14.36 9.87
CA PHE A 198 -6.45 15.32 9.04
C PHE A 198 -5.59 14.62 7.98
N ALA A 199 -4.85 13.58 8.35
CA ALA A 199 -4.02 12.81 7.44
C ALA A 199 -4.83 12.15 6.32
N ILE A 200 -5.95 11.48 6.66
CA ILE A 200 -6.82 10.81 5.69
C ILE A 200 -7.50 11.84 4.77
N ARG A 201 -7.92 13.00 5.29
CA ARG A 201 -8.47 14.08 4.45
C ARG A 201 -7.48 14.47 3.35
N HIS A 202 -6.21 14.68 3.68
CA HIS A 202 -5.20 15.08 2.70
C HIS A 202 -4.72 13.93 1.80
N LEU A 203 -4.88 12.67 2.22
CA LEU A 203 -4.78 11.52 1.32
C LEU A 203 -5.92 11.49 0.29
N ILE A 204 -7.13 11.96 0.65
CA ILE A 204 -8.23 12.07 -0.30
C ILE A 204 -8.00 13.26 -1.23
N GLU A 205 -7.67 14.45 -0.70
CA GLU A 205 -7.49 15.66 -1.52
C GLU A 205 -6.32 15.57 -2.52
N GLU A 206 -5.22 14.91 -2.12
CA GLU A 206 -4.05 14.67 -2.96
C GLU A 206 -3.57 13.20 -2.84
N PRO A 207 -4.26 12.26 -3.52
CA PRO A 207 -4.03 10.81 -3.40
C PRO A 207 -2.66 10.36 -3.83
N GLN A 208 -2.11 10.98 -4.89
CA GLN A 208 -0.89 10.53 -5.54
C GLN A 208 -0.92 8.99 -5.73
N ASN A 209 0.18 8.29 -5.40
CA ASN A 209 0.23 6.83 -5.32
C ASN A 209 0.01 6.31 -3.88
N ASN A 210 -0.78 7.02 -3.09
CA ASN A 210 -0.96 6.79 -1.66
C ASN A 210 -2.38 6.47 -1.22
N PHE A 211 -3.38 6.76 -2.05
CA PHE A 211 -4.77 6.47 -1.74
C PHE A 211 -5.52 6.04 -3.01
N LYS A 212 -6.26 4.94 -2.93
CA LYS A 212 -7.22 4.51 -3.96
C LYS A 212 -8.49 3.97 -3.33
N VAL A 213 -9.59 4.10 -4.05
CA VAL A 213 -10.88 3.50 -3.67
C VAL A 213 -11.36 2.59 -4.77
N PHE A 214 -11.75 1.39 -4.39
CA PHE A 214 -12.35 0.38 -5.25
C PHE A 214 -13.79 0.13 -4.82
N LYS A 215 -14.68 -0.12 -5.80
CA LYS A 215 -16.07 -0.51 -5.59
C LYS A 215 -16.35 -1.77 -6.42
N GLY A 216 -16.65 -2.88 -5.76
CA GLY A 216 -16.85 -4.18 -6.44
C GLY A 216 -15.67 -4.58 -7.32
N GLY A 217 -14.44 -4.40 -6.83
CA GLY A 217 -13.21 -4.72 -7.58
C GLY A 217 -12.80 -3.74 -8.68
N GLN A 218 -13.57 -2.67 -8.93
CA GLN A 218 -13.22 -1.64 -9.90
C GLN A 218 -12.67 -0.39 -9.21
N CYS A 219 -11.55 0.15 -9.68
CA CYS A 219 -10.98 1.39 -9.15
C CYS A 219 -11.86 2.58 -9.55
N VAL A 220 -12.50 3.22 -8.57
CA VAL A 220 -13.40 4.38 -8.77
C VAL A 220 -12.75 5.71 -8.37
N TYR A 221 -11.63 5.67 -7.65
CA TYR A 221 -10.91 6.87 -7.25
C TYR A 221 -9.41 6.61 -7.12
N SER A 222 -8.60 7.41 -7.82
CA SER A 222 -7.13 7.40 -7.72
C SER A 222 -6.57 8.68 -8.35
N SER A 223 -5.27 8.94 -8.15
CA SER A 223 -4.59 10.01 -8.90
C SER A 223 -4.28 9.53 -10.32
N LYS A 224 -4.70 10.30 -11.32
CA LYS A 224 -4.22 10.17 -12.70
C LYS A 224 -2.85 10.88 -12.76
N GLU A 225 -1.74 10.14 -12.81
CA GLU A 225 -0.37 10.68 -12.76
C GLU A 225 -0.05 11.70 -13.90
N VAL A 226 -0.92 11.88 -14.92
CA VAL A 226 -0.67 12.73 -16.10
C VAL A 226 -1.85 13.61 -16.57
N SER A 227 -3.06 13.55 -15.99
CA SER A 227 -4.16 14.46 -16.42
C SER A 227 -4.07 15.84 -15.77
N ASP A 228 -4.53 16.88 -16.45
CA ASP A 228 -4.69 18.25 -15.88
C ASP A 228 -5.80 18.37 -14.84
N GLU A 229 -6.61 17.32 -14.70
CA GLU A 229 -7.71 17.31 -13.74
C GLU A 229 -7.24 16.86 -12.36
N SER A 230 -7.49 17.69 -11.35
CA SER A 230 -7.41 17.29 -9.95
C SER A 230 -8.34 16.10 -9.67
N PRO A 231 -8.01 15.21 -8.71
CA PRO A 231 -8.91 14.13 -8.29
C PRO A 231 -10.30 14.67 -7.98
N ASP A 232 -11.31 14.20 -8.70
CA ASP A 232 -12.69 14.68 -8.51
C ASP A 232 -13.27 14.10 -7.21
N THR A 233 -13.20 14.90 -6.15
CA THR A 233 -13.77 14.53 -4.85
C THR A 233 -15.30 14.40 -4.94
N ASN A 234 -15.97 15.09 -5.88
CA ASN A 234 -17.40 14.94 -6.09
C ASN A 234 -17.74 13.58 -6.70
N ALA A 235 -16.92 13.07 -7.62
CA ALA A 235 -17.05 11.70 -8.13
C ALA A 235 -16.91 10.67 -6.99
N LEU A 236 -15.92 10.82 -6.11
CA LEU A 236 -15.79 9.97 -4.92
C LEU A 236 -17.05 10.04 -4.06
N LEU A 237 -17.54 11.23 -3.74
CA LEU A 237 -18.74 11.43 -2.93
C LEU A 237 -19.98 10.78 -3.56
N HIS A 238 -20.13 10.83 -4.89
CA HIS A 238 -21.19 10.12 -5.59
C HIS A 238 -21.12 8.60 -5.34
N HIS A 239 -19.93 8.01 -5.37
CA HIS A 239 -19.75 6.58 -5.05
C HIS A 239 -20.00 6.27 -3.57
N LEU A 240 -19.72 7.19 -2.65
CA LEU A 240 -19.91 7.01 -1.20
C LEU A 240 -21.37 7.15 -0.74
N ARG A 241 -22.18 8.00 -1.39
CA ARG A 241 -23.57 8.30 -1.00
C ARG A 241 -24.43 7.08 -0.62
N PRO A 242 -24.46 5.99 -1.42
CA PRO A 242 -25.28 4.82 -1.10
C PRO A 242 -24.93 4.12 0.23
N TYR A 243 -23.70 4.30 0.74
CA TYR A 243 -23.24 3.65 1.97
C TYR A 243 -23.59 4.44 3.22
N PHE A 244 -23.77 5.76 3.12
CA PHE A 244 -24.02 6.65 4.26
C PHE A 244 -25.47 7.13 4.35
N LEU A 245 -26.21 7.14 3.24
CA LEU A 245 -27.62 7.57 3.20
C LEU A 245 -28.62 6.49 3.62
N SER A 246 -28.25 5.20 3.53
CA SER A 246 -29.15 4.06 3.80
C SER A 246 -29.06 3.52 5.22
N THR A 247 -28.15 4.03 6.05
CA THR A 247 -28.00 3.66 7.45
C THR A 247 -29.10 4.33 8.30
N ASN A 248 -30.09 3.53 8.76
CA ASN A 248 -31.12 3.80 9.78
C ASN A 248 -32.59 3.98 9.36
N ASN A 249 -33.07 3.46 8.21
CA ASN A 249 -34.51 3.52 7.82
C ASN A 249 -35.17 4.92 7.87
N ARG A 250 -34.38 5.98 8.07
CA ARG A 250 -34.74 7.38 7.96
C ARG A 250 -33.94 7.88 6.78
N VAL A 251 -34.61 8.08 5.65
CA VAL A 251 -34.02 8.77 4.51
C VAL A 251 -33.72 10.19 4.99
N SER A 252 -32.48 10.44 5.43
CA SER A 252 -32.03 11.80 5.69
C SER A 252 -31.84 12.46 4.32
N SER A 253 -32.87 13.18 3.88
CA SER A 253 -32.93 13.77 2.54
C SER A 253 -31.84 14.82 2.29
N HIS A 254 -31.09 15.24 3.32
CA HIS A 254 -30.09 16.30 3.23
C HIS A 254 -28.80 16.00 4.02
N MET A 255 -28.06 14.95 3.68
CA MET A 255 -26.64 14.89 4.08
C MET A 255 -25.80 15.73 3.11
N THR A 256 -25.08 16.71 3.66
CA THR A 256 -24.13 17.49 2.85
C THR A 256 -22.94 16.63 2.44
N SER A 257 -22.33 16.93 1.29
CA SER A 257 -21.07 16.31 0.84
C SER A 257 -19.99 16.31 1.91
N LYS A 258 -19.92 17.38 2.72
CA LYS A 258 -18.99 17.52 3.84
C LYS A 258 -19.26 16.49 4.95
N SER A 259 -20.53 16.22 5.26
CA SER A 259 -20.89 15.21 6.26
C SER A 259 -20.48 13.82 5.79
N ILE A 260 -20.84 13.44 4.56
CA ILE A 260 -20.50 12.13 3.99
C ILE A 260 -18.99 11.90 4.00
N LEU A 261 -18.20 12.91 3.63
CA LEU A 261 -16.74 12.82 3.66
C LEU A 261 -16.21 12.63 5.08
N ASN A 262 -16.73 13.38 6.06
CA ASN A 262 -16.30 13.24 7.45
C ASN A 262 -16.68 11.87 8.03
N ASP A 263 -17.88 11.38 7.75
CA ASP A 263 -18.34 10.06 8.19
C ASP A 263 -17.49 8.94 7.57
N PHE A 264 -17.17 9.07 6.28
CA PHE A 264 -16.24 8.17 5.60
C PHE A 264 -14.85 8.17 6.24
N ILE A 265 -14.28 9.35 6.50
CA ILE A 265 -12.98 9.43 7.17
C ILE A 265 -13.05 8.82 8.58
N GLN A 266 -14.14 9.06 9.32
CA GLN A 266 -14.33 8.50 10.66
C GLN A 266 -14.38 6.97 10.64
N VAL A 267 -15.03 6.36 9.64
CA VAL A 267 -15.03 4.90 9.42
C VAL A 267 -13.60 4.39 9.19
N LEU A 268 -12.80 5.08 8.36
CA LEU A 268 -11.41 4.71 8.13
C LEU A 268 -10.54 4.84 9.39
N VAL A 269 -10.69 5.92 10.16
CA VAL A 269 -9.99 6.08 11.44
C VAL A 269 -10.37 4.95 12.40
N ASN A 270 -11.65 4.58 12.49
CA ASN A 270 -12.11 3.46 13.30
C ASN A 270 -11.47 2.14 12.86
N ALA A 271 -11.47 1.84 11.55
CA ALA A 271 -10.89 0.60 11.02
C ALA A 271 -9.37 0.52 11.22
N LEU A 272 -8.65 1.65 11.18
CA LEU A 272 -7.21 1.67 11.43
C LEU A 272 -6.85 1.57 12.92
N LEU A 273 -7.77 1.95 13.80
CA LEU A 273 -7.63 1.82 15.25
C LEU A 273 -8.24 0.54 15.80
N SER A 274 -9.03 -0.21 15.03
CA SER A 274 -9.63 -1.45 15.50
C SER A 274 -8.57 -2.51 15.69
N GLY A 275 -8.58 -3.09 16.89
CA GLY A 275 -7.88 -4.31 17.22
C GLY A 275 -8.42 -5.52 16.46
N GLY A 276 -7.58 -6.52 16.24
CA GLY A 276 -8.01 -7.74 15.55
C GLY A 276 -8.16 -8.94 16.48
N GLY A 277 -8.98 -8.85 17.53
CA GLY A 277 -9.59 -9.99 18.22
C GLY A 277 -8.73 -10.99 19.00
N ASP A 278 -7.45 -11.17 18.68
CA ASP A 278 -6.58 -12.20 19.26
C ASP A 278 -5.40 -11.56 20.01
N GLY A 279 -5.54 -11.49 21.34
CA GLY A 279 -4.40 -11.60 22.26
C GLY A 279 -3.94 -10.35 23.01
N ASP A 280 -4.07 -10.48 24.34
CA ASP A 280 -3.38 -9.85 25.48
C ASP A 280 -3.46 -8.33 25.65
N GLU A 281 -4.21 -7.90 26.67
CA GLU A 281 -4.30 -6.53 27.17
C GLU A 281 -3.00 -6.08 27.86
N GLY A 282 -1.87 -6.19 27.16
CA GLY A 282 -0.63 -5.53 27.54
C GLY A 282 -0.72 -4.05 27.18
N GLN A 283 -1.13 -3.20 28.13
CA GLN A 283 -0.98 -1.75 28.02
C GLN A 283 0.51 -1.38 27.96
N VAL A 284 1.13 -1.44 26.78
CA VAL A 284 2.44 -0.83 26.56
C VAL A 284 2.22 0.65 26.32
N THR A 285 2.09 1.42 27.41
CA THR A 285 2.12 2.88 27.31
C THR A 285 3.57 3.32 27.09
N ASP A 286 3.97 3.55 25.84
CA ASP A 286 5.22 4.24 25.55
C ASP A 286 5.08 5.73 25.91
N ARG A 287 5.39 6.05 27.17
CA ARG A 287 5.38 7.43 27.68
C ARG A 287 6.56 8.27 27.16
N GLN A 288 7.52 7.71 26.43
CA GLN A 288 8.66 8.46 25.88
C GLN A 288 8.39 9.05 24.48
N GLY A 289 7.32 8.62 23.78
CA GLY A 289 7.00 9.03 22.41
C GLY A 289 6.34 10.41 22.22
N GLU A 290 5.79 11.03 23.28
CA GLU A 290 4.91 12.19 23.13
C GLU A 290 5.57 13.45 22.54
N ARG A 291 6.87 13.69 22.81
CA ARG A 291 7.61 14.84 22.23
C ARG A 291 8.21 14.58 20.85
N ARG A 292 8.34 13.32 20.42
CA ARG A 292 8.99 12.94 19.14
C ARG A 292 8.00 12.47 18.07
N GLY A 293 6.70 12.36 18.39
CA GLY A 293 5.64 11.95 17.48
C GLY A 293 5.12 13.02 16.49
N PHE A 294 5.77 14.19 16.39
CA PHE A 294 5.33 15.27 15.50
C PHE A 294 6.38 15.64 14.45
N CYS A 295 5.97 15.61 13.20
CA CYS A 295 6.72 16.18 12.08
C CYS A 295 6.59 17.71 12.09
N GLN A 296 7.69 18.44 11.94
CA GLN A 296 7.66 19.90 11.80
C GLN A 296 7.03 20.38 10.48
N ALA A 297 6.99 19.54 9.46
CA ALA A 297 6.30 19.85 8.20
C ALA A 297 4.80 19.50 8.21
N SER A 298 4.28 18.86 9.27
CA SER A 298 2.84 18.63 9.37
C SER A 298 2.12 19.97 9.56
N HIS A 299 1.05 20.17 8.81
CA HIS A 299 0.19 21.35 8.88
C HIS A 299 -0.93 21.21 9.91
N PHE A 300 -0.96 20.11 10.67
CA PHE A 300 -1.93 19.93 11.73
C PHE A 300 -1.67 20.93 12.87
N ASN A 301 -2.67 21.76 13.21
CA ASN A 301 -2.55 22.68 14.33
C ASN A 301 -2.51 21.93 15.67
N ARG A 302 -1.34 21.97 16.32
CA ARG A 302 -1.04 21.29 17.59
C ARG A 302 -1.87 21.80 18.76
N GLU A 303 -2.31 23.06 18.73
CA GLU A 303 -3.15 23.68 19.78
C GLU A 303 -4.55 23.06 19.85
N ARG A 304 -4.95 22.31 18.81
CA ARG A 304 -6.26 21.61 18.79
C ARG A 304 -6.29 20.36 19.65
N ILE A 305 -5.13 19.89 20.15
CA ILE A 305 -5.02 18.70 20.98
C ILE A 305 -5.45 19.07 22.40
N ARG A 306 -6.72 18.77 22.74
CA ARG A 306 -7.29 19.04 24.07
C ARG A 306 -7.04 17.92 25.09
N HIS A 307 -6.68 16.72 24.64
CA HIS A 307 -6.45 15.54 25.47
C HIS A 307 -5.21 14.78 25.00
N GLY A 308 -4.46 14.18 25.93
CA GLY A 308 -3.30 13.34 25.62
C GLY A 308 -3.65 12.23 24.63
N SER A 309 -2.72 11.89 23.73
CA SER A 309 -2.92 10.79 22.78
C SER A 309 -2.60 9.47 23.46
N GLN A 310 -3.52 8.51 23.41
CA GLN A 310 -3.26 7.16 23.95
C GLN A 310 -2.33 6.30 23.05
N GLY A 311 -1.81 6.87 21.96
CA GLY A 311 -1.01 6.13 20.98
C GLY A 311 -1.87 5.20 20.12
N LEU A 312 -1.22 4.40 19.26
CA LEU A 312 -1.92 3.38 18.47
C LEU A 312 -2.19 2.15 19.36
N PRO A 313 -3.39 1.53 19.27
CA PRO A 313 -3.66 0.25 19.95
C PRO A 313 -2.67 -0.82 19.50
N SER A 314 -2.11 -1.58 20.45
CA SER A 314 -1.04 -2.57 20.22
C SER A 314 -1.46 -3.71 19.28
N ASP A 315 -2.75 -4.03 19.25
CA ASP A 315 -3.35 -5.07 18.42
C ASP A 315 -3.85 -4.56 17.06
N SER A 316 -3.74 -3.26 16.79
CA SER A 316 -4.05 -2.65 15.50
C SER A 316 -2.98 -2.97 14.44
N VAL A 317 -3.41 -3.14 13.19
CA VAL A 317 -2.47 -3.34 12.06
C VAL A 317 -1.50 -2.17 11.91
N LEU A 318 -1.95 -0.95 12.21
CA LEU A 318 -1.13 0.24 12.05
C LEU A 318 0.01 0.29 13.08
N PHE A 319 -0.23 -0.16 14.32
CA PHE A 319 0.82 -0.32 15.32
C PHE A 319 1.84 -1.39 14.89
N ARG A 320 1.39 -2.56 14.44
CA ARG A 320 2.28 -3.65 14.01
C ARG A 320 3.14 -3.26 12.81
N ILE A 321 2.57 -2.52 11.85
CA ILE A 321 3.33 -1.90 10.75
C ILE A 321 4.38 -0.94 11.30
N LEU A 322 4.04 -0.08 12.25
CA LEU A 322 4.98 0.87 12.84
C LEU A 322 6.15 0.15 13.53
N GLN A 323 5.86 -0.88 14.34
CA GLN A 323 6.90 -1.68 15.00
C GLN A 323 7.83 -2.35 13.97
N THR A 324 7.26 -2.91 12.90
CA THR A 324 8.04 -3.49 11.81
C THR A 324 8.92 -2.45 11.11
N GLN A 325 8.43 -1.23 10.91
CA GLN A 325 9.21 -0.13 10.34
C GLN A 325 10.38 0.28 11.25
N MET A 326 10.19 0.22 12.57
CA MET A 326 11.18 0.60 13.58
C MET A 326 12.31 -0.43 13.76
N LEU A 327 12.30 -1.54 13.01
CA LEU A 327 13.48 -2.41 12.86
C LEU A 327 14.67 -1.63 12.27
N ASP A 328 14.42 -0.55 11.52
CA ASP A 328 15.43 0.45 11.17
C ASP A 328 15.79 1.32 12.39
N SER A 329 16.59 0.75 13.29
CA SER A 329 17.04 1.39 14.53
C SER A 329 18.26 2.32 14.32
N LEU A 330 18.99 2.15 13.22
CA LEU A 330 20.25 2.86 12.96
C LEU A 330 20.12 4.01 11.98
N ASP A 331 19.00 4.11 11.25
CA ASP A 331 18.89 4.88 10.01
C ASP A 331 19.89 4.40 8.94
N ILE A 332 19.61 4.69 7.67
CA ILE A 332 20.51 4.31 6.57
C ILE A 332 21.95 4.82 6.74
N GLU A 333 22.15 5.96 7.42
CA GLU A 333 23.49 6.50 7.69
C GLU A 333 24.29 5.62 8.67
N GLY A 334 23.62 4.98 9.64
CA GLY A 334 24.25 4.01 10.53
C GLY A 334 24.33 2.59 9.94
N LEU A 335 23.40 2.22 9.07
CA LEU A 335 23.35 0.89 8.45
C LEU A 335 24.34 0.73 7.29
N TYR A 336 24.57 1.79 6.51
CA TYR A 336 25.42 1.73 5.32
C TYR A 336 26.87 1.25 5.60
N PRO A 337 27.56 1.71 6.67
CA PRO A 337 28.87 1.16 7.02
C PRO A 337 28.85 -0.35 7.32
N LEU A 338 27.81 -0.85 8.01
CA LEU A 338 27.66 -2.28 8.30
C LEU A 338 27.44 -3.09 7.03
N TYR A 339 26.62 -2.56 6.12
CA TYR A 339 26.44 -3.16 4.80
C TYR A 339 27.77 -3.26 4.04
N ARG A 340 28.61 -2.22 4.07
CA ARG A 340 29.93 -2.24 3.40
C ARG A 340 30.88 -3.26 4.00
N GLN A 341 30.84 -3.46 5.33
CA GLN A 341 31.63 -4.50 5.99
C GLN A 341 31.18 -5.89 5.55
N LEU A 342 29.88 -6.15 5.51
CA LEU A 342 29.34 -7.42 5.01
C LEU A 342 29.67 -7.64 3.53
N GLU A 343 29.54 -6.61 2.70
CA GLU A 343 29.88 -6.68 1.28
C GLU A 343 31.35 -7.03 1.07
N GLN A 344 32.26 -6.42 1.83
CA GLN A 344 33.69 -6.74 1.79
C GLN A 344 33.94 -8.19 2.22
N HIS A 345 33.33 -8.63 3.32
CA HIS A 345 33.44 -10.01 3.80
C HIS A 345 32.99 -11.02 2.73
N LEU A 346 31.86 -10.78 2.07
CA LEU A 346 31.34 -11.67 1.02
C LEU A 346 32.18 -11.62 -0.27
N GLN A 347 32.94 -10.54 -0.51
CA GLN A 347 33.93 -10.49 -1.59
C GLN A 347 35.17 -11.33 -1.26
N ASP A 348 35.63 -11.28 -0.02
CA ASP A 348 36.79 -12.04 0.46
C ASP A 348 36.45 -13.54 0.63
N PHE A 349 35.19 -13.85 0.97
CA PHE A 349 34.67 -15.20 1.19
C PHE A 349 33.42 -15.53 0.35
N PRO A 350 33.54 -15.68 -0.99
CA PRO A 350 32.38 -15.87 -1.86
C PRO A 350 31.53 -17.14 -1.60
N LYS A 351 32.08 -18.12 -0.90
CA LYS A 351 31.39 -19.37 -0.54
C LYS A 351 30.38 -19.19 0.60
N GLU A 352 30.44 -18.07 1.32
CA GLU A 352 29.52 -17.75 2.42
C GLU A 352 28.32 -16.91 1.97
N ARG A 353 28.13 -16.78 0.65
CA ARG A 353 27.07 -15.99 0.03
C ARG A 353 25.71 -16.67 0.01
#